data_AF-A0A1Y2CWV2-F1
#
_entry.id   AF-A0A1Y2CWV2-F1
#
_cell.length_a   1.000
_cell.length_b   1.000
_cell.length_c   1.000
_cell.angle_alpha   90.00
_cell.angle_beta   90.00
_cell.angle_gamma   90.00
#
_symmetry.space_group_name_H-M   'P 1'
#
loop_
_entity.id
_entity.type
_entity.pdbx_description
1 polymer ?
#
loop_
_entity_poly.entity_id
_entity_poly.type
_entity_poly.pdbx_seq_one_letter_code
_entity_poly.pdbx_strand_id
1 'polypeptide(L)'
;MASGPPQTAGHPQLTDQGFQQSYVQIQQPIYVHEGQVVQEHNLGSFMACFTASAAIGSGAPQSNIYHRIEEHAAVVGKDLPVAPEQVYTPSPEPIKKKSNVERFLCCCCPKKRKHRFICAGVILVFLIVIGTLIGIYFPRYPQIKVYAIDISNIGTTNTQYSFTYPDPEHPNLNQVRFQMNLTMYVGTFNPNRYDLPVDHIDMTAQMLANQTVLNSSLMTRPLNGYGKLVEIVGQWPPSNVTVPKDYSPSYTAQVGTSKYGSIVFPANSWVNYTMTFNLDYTPDQNVGLLLDPTIMEMASACGITDRTGKQRPMVIGYNAASTINSLKAIFTPTISGSLKITCPFSQDQINSVIEKVQAGEDAFQAIQETFGSGGVAGPKNPNPIQDWETCAATTDICASNGFRCCVAPADAGAGKLTCRDVC
;
A
#
# COMPACT_ATOMS: atom_id res chain seq x y z
N MET A 1 39.26 -79.98 2.48
CA MET A 1 38.01 -79.31 2.06
C MET A 1 37.99 -77.93 2.70
N ALA A 2 37.56 -76.95 1.91
CA ALA A 2 37.78 -75.52 2.06
C ALA A 2 36.99 -74.85 3.21
N SER A 3 37.49 -73.71 3.70
CA SER A 3 36.76 -72.43 3.77
C SER A 3 37.60 -71.35 4.47
N GLY A 4 37.89 -70.27 3.74
CA GLY A 4 38.52 -69.04 4.26
C GLY A 4 37.46 -67.98 4.62
N PRO A 5 37.86 -66.91 5.33
CA PRO A 5 36.94 -65.88 5.84
C PRO A 5 36.61 -64.80 4.78
N PRO A 6 35.51 -64.04 4.96
CA PRO A 6 34.93 -63.19 3.93
C PRO A 6 35.57 -61.80 3.84
N GLN A 7 35.61 -61.27 2.63
CA GLN A 7 36.07 -59.92 2.28
C GLN A 7 34.96 -58.88 2.54
N THR A 8 35.32 -57.77 3.19
CA THR A 8 34.52 -56.56 3.36
C THR A 8 34.56 -55.68 2.10
N ALA A 9 33.39 -55.30 1.61
CA ALA A 9 33.19 -54.40 0.47
C ALA A 9 33.49 -52.94 0.85
N GLY A 10 34.24 -52.24 -0.02
CA GLY A 10 34.60 -50.83 0.13
C GLY A 10 33.51 -49.87 -0.36
N HIS A 11 33.36 -48.76 0.35
CA HIS A 11 32.63 -47.56 -0.07
C HIS A 11 33.43 -46.74 -1.08
N PRO A 12 32.81 -46.15 -2.12
CA PRO A 12 33.48 -45.18 -2.98
C PRO A 12 33.48 -43.78 -2.32
N GLN A 13 34.68 -43.18 -2.25
CA GLN A 13 34.89 -41.77 -1.90
C GLN A 13 34.32 -40.86 -3.00
N LEU A 14 33.46 -39.90 -2.63
CA LEU A 14 33.18 -38.73 -3.45
C LEU A 14 34.34 -37.73 -3.31
N THR A 15 34.98 -37.44 -4.44
CA THR A 15 35.98 -36.40 -4.61
C THR A 15 35.32 -35.01 -4.60
N ASP A 16 35.75 -34.20 -3.65
CA ASP A 16 35.41 -32.78 -3.49
C ASP A 16 36.29 -31.95 -4.44
N GLN A 17 35.71 -31.40 -5.52
CA GLN A 17 36.40 -30.47 -6.40
C GLN A 17 36.06 -29.03 -6.00
N GLY A 18 37.04 -28.37 -5.38
CA GLY A 18 36.99 -26.99 -4.97
C GLY A 18 36.82 -26.02 -6.14
N PHE A 19 35.78 -25.20 -6.06
CA PHE A 19 35.62 -23.99 -6.86
C PHE A 19 36.23 -22.81 -6.08
N GLN A 20 37.45 -22.40 -6.46
CA GLN A 20 37.99 -21.11 -6.01
C GLN A 20 37.37 -19.99 -6.84
N GLN A 21 36.54 -19.16 -6.20
CA GLN A 21 36.15 -17.85 -6.75
C GLN A 21 37.02 -16.76 -6.13
N SER A 22 37.84 -16.13 -6.97
CA SER A 22 38.63 -14.96 -6.68
C SER A 22 37.70 -13.76 -6.40
N TYR A 23 37.70 -13.26 -5.17
CA TYR A 23 37.03 -12.02 -4.81
C TYR A 23 37.92 -10.82 -5.18
N VAL A 24 37.47 -10.01 -6.14
CA VAL A 24 37.99 -8.65 -6.37
C VAL A 24 37.19 -7.72 -5.45
N GLN A 25 37.80 -7.24 -4.37
CA GLN A 25 37.25 -6.16 -3.56
C GLN A 25 37.41 -4.84 -4.33
N ILE A 26 36.30 -4.30 -4.83
CA ILE A 26 36.20 -2.88 -5.19
C ILE A 26 35.48 -2.19 -4.04
N GLN A 27 36.24 -1.52 -3.17
CA GLN A 27 35.68 -0.54 -2.24
C GLN A 27 35.25 0.70 -3.03
N GLN A 28 33.95 1.01 -3.02
CA GLN A 28 33.47 2.36 -3.31
C GLN A 28 32.70 2.89 -2.09
N PRO A 29 32.90 4.17 -1.72
CA PRO A 29 32.17 4.78 -0.63
C PRO A 29 30.70 4.99 -1.01
N ILE A 30 29.80 4.44 -0.20
CA ILE A 30 28.36 4.70 -0.28
C ILE A 30 28.10 6.06 0.36
N TYR A 31 27.76 7.05 -0.45
CA TYR A 31 27.14 8.29 0.01
C TYR A 31 25.65 8.03 0.25
N VAL A 32 25.22 8.23 1.49
CA VAL A 32 23.80 8.24 1.86
C VAL A 32 23.22 9.56 1.38
N HIS A 33 22.42 9.53 0.32
CA HIS A 33 21.61 10.68 -0.07
C HIS A 33 20.37 10.75 0.84
N GLU A 34 20.29 11.84 1.60
CA GLU A 34 19.05 12.31 2.23
C GLU A 34 17.93 12.39 1.17
N GLY A 35 16.76 11.86 1.53
CA GLY A 35 15.58 11.89 0.68
C GLY A 35 15.19 13.32 0.33
N GLN A 36 15.34 13.68 -0.94
CA GLN A 36 14.69 14.86 -1.49
C GLN A 36 13.17 14.68 -1.39
N VAL A 37 12.56 15.52 -0.57
CA VAL A 37 11.16 15.88 -0.70
C VAL A 37 11.01 16.45 -2.11
N VAL A 38 10.16 15.84 -2.94
CA VAL A 38 9.69 16.46 -4.18
C VAL A 38 8.89 17.69 -3.77
N GLN A 39 9.59 18.81 -3.71
CA GLN A 39 9.01 20.12 -3.47
C GLN A 39 8.48 20.60 -4.82
N GLU A 40 7.17 20.45 -5.03
CA GLU A 40 6.49 21.08 -6.16
C GLU A 40 6.62 22.61 -6.04
N HIS A 41 7.58 23.17 -6.77
CA HIS A 41 7.54 24.57 -7.19
C HIS A 41 6.69 24.65 -8.45
N ASN A 42 5.44 25.13 -8.33
CA ASN A 42 4.89 26.19 -9.18
C ASN A 42 3.38 26.42 -8.93
N LEU A 43 3.07 27.28 -7.95
CA LEU A 43 1.86 28.11 -7.99
C LEU A 43 2.27 29.55 -7.67
N GLY A 44 3.07 30.11 -8.58
CA GLY A 44 3.54 31.49 -8.53
C GLY A 44 3.35 32.17 -9.88
N SER A 45 2.17 32.05 -10.51
CA SER A 45 1.81 32.87 -11.67
C SER A 45 0.31 32.83 -11.94
N PHE A 46 -0.49 33.44 -11.05
CA PHE A 46 -1.91 33.72 -11.32
C PHE A 46 -2.33 35.05 -10.69
N MET A 47 -1.58 36.12 -10.96
CA MET A 47 -2.05 37.48 -10.68
C MET A 47 -1.31 38.53 -11.52
N ALA A 48 -1.45 38.46 -12.85
CA ALA A 48 -1.16 39.58 -13.74
C ALA A 48 -1.86 39.38 -15.09
N CYS A 49 -3.13 39.77 -15.18
CA CYS A 49 -3.80 40.05 -16.46
C CYS A 49 -5.09 40.84 -16.23
N PHE A 50 -4.96 42.14 -15.92
CA PHE A 50 -6.02 43.12 -16.15
C PHE A 50 -5.39 44.48 -16.49
N THR A 51 -4.81 44.60 -17.67
CA THR A 51 -4.59 45.90 -18.33
C THR A 51 -4.71 45.76 -19.85
N ALA A 52 -5.80 46.35 -20.35
CA ALA A 52 -6.01 47.07 -21.61
C ALA A 52 -5.35 46.63 -22.95
N SER A 53 -6.22 46.56 -23.96
CA SER A 53 -6.03 46.49 -25.41
C SER A 53 -4.99 47.45 -26.02
N ALA A 54 -4.24 46.98 -27.03
CA ALA A 54 -4.29 47.41 -28.45
C ALA A 54 -2.99 47.06 -29.21
N ALA A 55 -3.14 46.52 -30.43
CA ALA A 55 -2.30 46.67 -31.65
C ALA A 55 -1.97 45.36 -32.40
N ILE A 56 -2.67 45.18 -33.52
CA ILE A 56 -2.23 44.82 -34.88
C ILE A 56 -0.87 44.09 -35.02
N GLY A 57 -0.89 42.93 -35.68
CA GLY A 57 0.33 42.29 -36.22
C GLY A 57 0.05 40.97 -36.93
N SER A 58 -0.22 41.03 -38.23
CA SER A 58 -0.28 39.92 -39.18
C SER A 58 1.08 39.25 -39.38
N GLY A 59 1.12 37.92 -39.45
CA GLY A 59 2.30 37.18 -39.93
C GLY A 59 2.25 35.68 -39.68
N ALA A 60 1.74 34.92 -40.65
CA ALA A 60 2.13 33.52 -40.90
C ALA A 60 3.59 33.48 -41.46
N PRO A 61 4.30 32.34 -41.67
CA PRO A 61 3.74 31.00 -41.95
C PRO A 61 4.54 29.74 -41.50
N GLN A 62 3.91 28.58 -41.75
CA GLN A 62 4.43 27.27 -42.20
C GLN A 62 5.47 26.47 -41.39
N SER A 63 5.06 25.24 -40.99
CA SER A 63 5.58 23.94 -41.51
C SER A 63 4.89 22.77 -40.78
N ASN A 64 4.00 22.01 -41.43
CA ASN A 64 4.25 20.68 -42.02
C ASN A 64 4.82 19.61 -41.06
N ILE A 65 4.07 18.53 -40.80
CA ILE A 65 4.34 17.16 -41.29
C ILE A 65 3.23 16.19 -40.84
N TYR A 66 2.91 15.29 -41.77
CA TYR A 66 1.85 14.28 -41.86
C TYR A 66 2.11 13.00 -41.05
N HIS A 67 1.02 12.34 -40.61
CA HIS A 67 0.63 10.93 -40.88
C HIS A 67 -0.72 10.64 -40.15
N ARG A 68 -1.89 10.31 -40.73
CA ARG A 68 -2.33 9.40 -41.83
C ARG A 68 -2.27 7.92 -41.39
N ILE A 69 -3.27 7.01 -41.39
CA ILE A 69 -4.74 6.83 -41.68
C ILE A 69 -5.15 5.55 -40.87
N GLU A 70 -6.38 5.38 -40.38
CA GLU A 70 -7.41 4.36 -40.75
C GLU A 70 -8.26 4.16 -39.49
N GLU A 71 -9.55 3.89 -39.46
CA GLU A 71 -10.64 3.67 -40.42
C GLU A 71 -11.91 3.83 -39.55
N HIS A 72 -13.04 4.24 -40.12
CA HIS A 72 -14.37 3.67 -39.85
C HIS A 72 -15.41 4.52 -40.59
N ALA A 73 -15.81 3.99 -41.74
CA ALA A 73 -17.00 4.38 -42.47
C ALA A 73 -18.22 3.73 -41.81
N ALA A 74 -19.25 4.51 -41.52
CA ALA A 74 -20.61 4.01 -41.39
C ALA A 74 -21.61 5.05 -41.91
N VAL A 75 -22.10 4.73 -43.10
CA VAL A 75 -23.15 5.34 -43.92
C VAL A 75 -24.44 5.61 -43.13
N VAL A 76 -24.91 6.86 -43.12
CA VAL A 76 -26.34 7.20 -43.01
C VAL A 76 -26.64 8.36 -43.95
N GLY A 77 -27.31 8.03 -45.06
CA GLY A 77 -27.85 9.01 -46.00
C GLY A 77 -29.12 9.66 -45.45
N LYS A 78 -29.19 10.99 -45.54
CA LYS A 78 -30.42 11.77 -45.44
C LYS A 78 -30.36 12.95 -46.42
N ASP A 79 -31.17 12.82 -47.45
CA ASP A 79 -31.97 13.82 -48.16
C ASP A 79 -31.44 15.27 -48.20
N LEU A 80 -31.02 15.66 -49.42
CA LEU A 80 -30.73 17.02 -49.85
C LEU A 80 -32.00 17.89 -49.82
N PRO A 81 -32.01 19.03 -49.11
CA PRO A 81 -32.96 20.09 -49.36
C PRO A 81 -32.44 21.05 -50.45
N VAL A 82 -33.36 21.35 -51.35
CA VAL A 82 -33.31 22.29 -52.47
C VAL A 82 -32.77 23.66 -52.04
N ALA A 83 -31.87 24.21 -52.85
CA ALA A 83 -31.31 25.54 -52.68
C ALA A 83 -32.40 26.62 -52.83
N PRO A 84 -32.60 27.49 -51.82
CA PRO A 84 -33.48 28.63 -51.97
C PRO A 84 -32.81 29.76 -52.77
N GLU A 85 -33.63 30.32 -53.64
CA GLU A 85 -33.42 31.46 -54.52
C GLU A 85 -32.84 32.68 -53.79
N GLN A 86 -31.76 33.26 -54.34
CA GLN A 86 -31.10 34.44 -53.78
C GLN A 86 -31.90 35.71 -54.08
N VAL A 87 -32.71 36.13 -53.11
CA VAL A 87 -33.33 37.46 -53.10
C VAL A 87 -32.27 38.50 -52.75
N TYR A 88 -31.85 39.28 -53.75
CA TYR A 88 -30.95 40.41 -53.60
C TYR A 88 -31.61 41.49 -52.73
N THR A 89 -31.15 41.62 -51.49
CA THR A 89 -31.60 42.68 -50.56
C THR A 89 -30.69 43.90 -50.70
N PRO A 90 -31.26 45.12 -50.78
CA PRO A 90 -30.49 46.34 -50.98
C PRO A 90 -29.55 46.61 -49.80
N SER A 91 -28.33 47.01 -50.15
CA SER A 91 -27.23 47.38 -49.24
C SER A 91 -27.73 48.30 -48.12
N PRO A 92 -27.71 47.86 -46.84
CA PRO A 92 -28.17 48.69 -45.75
C PRO A 92 -27.24 49.89 -45.58
N GLU A 93 -27.84 51.07 -45.56
CA GLU A 93 -27.22 52.31 -45.10
C GLU A 93 -26.52 52.09 -43.74
N PRO A 94 -25.42 52.79 -43.44
CA PRO A 94 -24.66 52.60 -42.21
C PRO A 94 -25.53 52.89 -40.98
N ILE A 95 -26.15 51.84 -40.44
CA ILE A 95 -26.85 51.87 -39.17
C ILE A 95 -25.80 52.27 -38.14
N LYS A 96 -25.90 53.50 -37.62
CA LYS A 96 -25.16 53.94 -36.43
C LYS A 96 -25.47 52.94 -35.32
N LYS A 97 -24.59 51.95 -35.14
CA LYS A 97 -24.68 50.91 -34.11
C LYS A 97 -24.72 51.60 -32.75
N LYS A 98 -25.93 51.86 -32.23
CA LYS A 98 -26.13 52.17 -30.82
C LYS A 98 -25.51 50.98 -30.07
N SER A 99 -24.47 51.25 -29.27
CA SER A 99 -23.70 50.19 -28.62
C SER A 99 -24.64 49.34 -27.76
N ASN A 100 -24.87 48.09 -28.15
CA ASN A 100 -25.72 47.11 -27.44
C ASN A 100 -25.27 46.80 -25.99
N VAL A 101 -24.20 47.46 -25.52
CA VAL A 101 -23.64 47.33 -24.18
C VAL A 101 -24.61 47.82 -23.10
N GLU A 102 -25.57 48.71 -23.42
CA GLU A 102 -26.52 49.21 -22.42
C GLU A 102 -27.58 48.19 -21.97
N ARG A 103 -27.79 47.08 -22.71
CA ARG A 103 -28.76 46.03 -22.32
C ARG A 103 -28.23 45.03 -21.28
N PHE A 104 -26.90 44.94 -21.11
CA PHE A 104 -26.27 43.95 -20.22
C PHE A 104 -25.84 44.52 -18.86
N LEU A 105 -26.03 45.82 -18.62
CA LEU A 105 -25.73 46.42 -17.33
C LEU A 105 -26.92 46.19 -16.38
N CYS A 106 -26.74 45.23 -15.46
CA CYS A 106 -27.67 44.95 -14.36
C CYS A 106 -28.04 46.25 -13.61
N CYS A 107 -29.25 46.33 -13.04
CA CYS A 107 -29.83 47.52 -12.41
C CYS A 107 -28.96 48.19 -11.31
N CYS A 108 -27.89 47.53 -10.86
CA CYS A 108 -26.94 48.05 -9.87
C CYS A 108 -25.80 48.92 -10.45
N CYS A 109 -25.65 49.01 -11.78
CA CYS A 109 -24.57 49.78 -12.40
C CYS A 109 -25.01 51.24 -12.69
N PRO A 110 -24.38 52.26 -12.07
CA PRO A 110 -24.81 53.64 -12.22
C PRO A 110 -24.64 54.16 -13.67
N LYS A 111 -25.60 54.99 -14.12
CA LYS A 111 -25.65 55.50 -15.50
C LYS A 111 -24.50 56.45 -15.85
N LYS A 112 -24.01 57.26 -14.88
CA LYS A 112 -22.94 58.25 -15.08
C LYS A 112 -21.56 57.58 -15.08
N ARG A 113 -20.69 57.93 -16.04
CA ARG A 113 -19.31 57.39 -16.18
C ARG A 113 -18.49 57.49 -14.88
N LYS A 114 -18.53 58.63 -14.19
CA LYS A 114 -17.82 58.84 -12.91
C LYS A 114 -18.22 57.82 -11.83
N HIS A 115 -19.52 57.54 -11.72
CA HIS A 115 -20.02 56.60 -10.72
C HIS A 115 -19.69 55.15 -11.09
N ARG A 116 -19.52 54.82 -12.38
CA ARG A 116 -19.08 53.48 -12.81
C ARG A 116 -17.66 53.19 -12.35
N PHE A 117 -16.75 54.17 -12.46
CA PHE A 117 -15.38 54.03 -11.95
C PHE A 117 -15.35 53.84 -10.42
N ILE A 118 -16.17 54.60 -9.69
CA ILE A 118 -16.29 54.44 -8.23
C ILE A 118 -16.84 53.04 -7.89
N CYS A 119 -17.92 52.61 -8.55
CA CYS A 119 -18.52 51.29 -8.33
C CYS A 119 -17.52 50.15 -8.64
N ALA A 120 -16.83 50.22 -9.78
CA ALA A 120 -15.78 49.25 -10.14
C ALA A 120 -14.63 49.24 -9.12
N GLY A 121 -14.21 50.43 -8.64
CA GLY A 121 -13.19 50.54 -7.61
C GLY A 121 -13.60 49.89 -6.29
N VAL A 122 -14.84 50.11 -5.83
CA VAL A 122 -15.37 49.47 -4.62
C VAL A 122 -15.46 47.96 -4.77
N ILE A 123 -15.98 47.46 -5.90
CA ILE A 123 -16.03 46.02 -6.18
C ILE A 123 -14.63 45.41 -6.21
N LEU A 124 -13.67 46.09 -6.84
CA LEU A 124 -12.28 45.64 -6.89
C LEU A 124 -11.67 45.53 -5.48
N VAL A 125 -11.84 46.56 -4.64
CA VAL A 125 -11.36 46.54 -3.24
C VAL A 125 -12.03 45.39 -2.47
N PHE A 126 -13.34 45.20 -2.64
CA PHE A 126 -14.07 44.12 -1.99
C PHE A 126 -13.57 42.73 -2.43
N LEU A 127 -13.32 42.53 -3.72
CA LEU A 127 -12.75 41.29 -4.25
C LEU A 127 -11.31 41.06 -3.77
N ILE A 128 -10.50 42.11 -3.61
CA ILE A 128 -9.16 42.00 -3.02
C ILE A 128 -9.25 41.59 -1.54
N VAL A 129 -10.15 42.18 -0.77
CA VAL A 129 -10.37 41.82 0.64
C VAL A 129 -10.84 40.36 0.75
N ILE A 130 -11.86 39.96 -0.02
CA ILE A 130 -12.33 38.57 -0.07
C ILE A 130 -11.22 37.64 -0.51
N GLY A 131 -10.50 37.95 -1.59
CA GLY A 131 -9.41 37.13 -2.10
C GLY A 131 -8.28 36.96 -1.08
N THR A 132 -7.98 38.01 -0.31
CA THR A 132 -6.99 37.96 0.78
C THR A 132 -7.48 37.10 1.93
N LEU A 133 -8.74 37.28 2.36
CA LEU A 133 -9.34 36.46 3.41
C LEU A 133 -9.39 34.98 3.00
N ILE A 134 -9.84 34.68 1.78
CA ILE A 134 -9.80 33.33 1.23
C ILE A 134 -8.36 32.83 1.22
N GLY A 135 -7.37 33.58 0.71
CA GLY A 135 -5.98 33.13 0.70
C GLY A 135 -5.36 32.84 2.07
N ILE A 136 -5.82 33.53 3.13
CA ILE A 136 -5.37 33.30 4.52
C ILE A 136 -6.09 32.11 5.16
N TYR A 137 -7.39 31.96 4.90
CA TYR A 137 -8.25 30.95 5.53
C TYR A 137 -8.53 29.72 4.65
N PHE A 138 -7.98 29.66 3.44
CA PHE A 138 -8.10 28.49 2.58
C PHE A 138 -7.30 27.35 3.20
N PRO A 139 -7.95 26.19 3.44
CA PRO A 139 -7.31 25.08 4.13
C PRO A 139 -6.12 24.57 3.32
N ARG A 140 -4.95 24.60 3.96
CA ARG A 140 -3.74 23.92 3.50
C ARG A 140 -3.77 22.48 3.99
N TYR A 141 -3.25 21.58 3.16
CA TYR A 141 -3.12 20.18 3.51
C TYR A 141 -2.19 20.00 4.72
N PRO A 142 -2.59 19.23 5.74
CA PRO A 142 -1.67 18.82 6.78
C PRO A 142 -0.55 17.96 6.19
N GLN A 143 0.63 17.97 6.80
CA GLN A 143 1.74 17.11 6.39
C GLN A 143 1.78 15.89 7.32
N ILE A 144 1.57 14.69 6.77
CA ILE A 144 1.65 13.43 7.53
C ILE A 144 3.02 12.80 7.32
N LYS A 145 3.65 12.38 8.41
CA LYS A 145 4.88 11.59 8.42
C LYS A 145 4.65 10.31 9.22
N VAL A 146 5.00 9.17 8.64
CA VAL A 146 5.07 7.90 9.36
C VAL A 146 6.48 7.76 9.91
N TYR A 147 6.62 7.76 11.24
CA TYR A 147 7.93 7.69 11.89
C TYR A 147 8.46 6.26 11.95
N ALA A 148 7.62 5.33 12.35
CA ALA A 148 7.97 3.93 12.50
C ALA A 148 6.71 3.06 12.46
N ILE A 149 6.89 1.80 12.08
CA ILE A 149 5.91 0.74 12.30
C ILE A 149 6.50 -0.16 13.37
N ASP A 150 5.74 -0.39 14.43
CA ASP A 150 6.11 -1.30 15.49
C ASP A 150 5.90 -2.74 15.03
N ILE A 151 7.01 -3.41 14.76
CA ILE A 151 7.05 -4.81 14.36
C ILE A 151 7.52 -5.71 15.52
N SER A 152 7.88 -5.12 16.68
CA SER A 152 8.32 -5.88 17.86
C SER A 152 7.25 -6.86 18.33
N ASN A 153 6.00 -6.45 18.12
CA ASN A 153 4.79 -7.18 18.34
C ASN A 153 4.77 -8.55 17.64
N ILE A 154 5.26 -8.67 16.40
CA ILE A 154 5.23 -9.94 15.64
C ILE A 154 5.97 -11.09 16.36
N GLY A 155 7.02 -10.79 17.12
CA GLY A 155 7.80 -11.79 17.85
C GLY A 155 7.27 -12.11 19.25
N THR A 156 6.25 -11.40 19.74
CA THR A 156 5.68 -11.61 21.07
C THR A 156 4.33 -12.33 20.95
N THR A 157 4.06 -13.27 21.85
CA THR A 157 2.89 -14.18 21.85
C THR A 157 1.53 -13.49 21.90
N ASN A 158 1.49 -12.16 22.03
CA ASN A 158 0.26 -11.39 22.22
C ASN A 158 -0.23 -10.69 20.95
N THR A 159 0.49 -10.80 19.82
CA THR A 159 -0.03 -10.20 18.59
C THR A 159 -0.73 -11.21 17.72
N GLN A 160 -1.91 -10.77 17.29
CA GLN A 160 -2.79 -11.50 16.40
C GLN A 160 -2.23 -11.36 14.99
N TYR A 161 -1.12 -12.04 14.67
CA TYR A 161 -0.95 -12.51 13.31
C TYR A 161 -1.79 -13.79 13.17
N SER A 162 -2.54 -13.89 12.09
CA SER A 162 -3.34 -15.08 11.81
C SER A 162 -3.22 -15.41 10.33
N PHE A 163 -2.96 -16.68 10.07
CA PHE A 163 -3.10 -17.25 8.75
C PHE A 163 -4.38 -18.06 8.75
N THR A 164 -5.32 -17.70 7.89
CA THR A 164 -6.60 -18.40 7.79
C THR A 164 -6.85 -18.84 6.35
N TYR A 165 -7.55 -19.95 6.20
CA TYR A 165 -8.11 -20.35 4.92
C TYR A 165 -9.55 -19.84 4.84
N PRO A 166 -10.02 -19.36 3.67
CA PRO A 166 -11.43 -19.05 3.46
C PRO A 166 -12.34 -20.26 3.70
N ASP A 167 -11.87 -21.45 3.32
CA ASP A 167 -12.49 -22.74 3.62
C ASP A 167 -11.53 -23.59 4.48
N PRO A 168 -11.80 -23.76 5.79
CA PRO A 168 -10.95 -24.56 6.67
C PRO A 168 -11.07 -26.07 6.43
N GLU A 169 -12.13 -26.56 5.77
CA GLU A 169 -12.29 -27.99 5.45
C GLU A 169 -11.44 -28.39 4.24
N HIS A 170 -11.17 -27.45 3.34
CA HIS A 170 -10.37 -27.63 2.14
C HIS A 170 -9.22 -26.61 2.09
N PRO A 171 -8.18 -26.80 2.94
CA PRO A 171 -7.08 -25.84 3.05
C PRO A 171 -6.38 -25.66 1.70
N ASN A 172 -6.35 -24.42 1.21
CA ASN A 172 -5.72 -24.07 -0.06
C ASN A 172 -4.80 -22.87 0.13
N LEU A 173 -3.49 -23.11 -0.02
CA LEU A 173 -2.47 -22.07 0.10
C LEU A 173 -2.58 -20.97 -0.96
N ASN A 174 -3.23 -21.21 -2.11
CA ASN A 174 -3.48 -20.16 -3.10
C ASN A 174 -4.54 -19.14 -2.64
N GLN A 175 -5.28 -19.45 -1.58
CA GLN A 175 -6.33 -18.60 -1.02
C GLN A 175 -6.05 -18.20 0.43
N VAL A 176 -4.85 -18.48 0.94
CA VAL A 176 -4.48 -18.12 2.31
C VAL A 176 -4.66 -16.63 2.56
N ARG A 177 -5.22 -16.28 3.71
CA ARG A 177 -5.39 -14.91 4.16
C ARG A 177 -4.39 -14.62 5.26
N PHE A 178 -3.51 -13.66 5.01
CA PHE A 178 -2.54 -13.12 5.93
C PHE A 178 -3.14 -11.93 6.64
N GLN A 179 -3.36 -12.03 7.95
CA GLN A 179 -3.83 -10.91 8.75
C GLN A 179 -2.83 -10.60 9.86
N MET A 180 -2.52 -9.33 10.06
CA MET A 180 -1.74 -8.86 11.21
C MET A 180 -2.11 -7.43 11.57
N ASN A 181 -2.19 -7.16 12.87
CA ASN A 181 -2.38 -5.81 13.40
C ASN A 181 -1.03 -5.23 13.80
N LEU A 182 -0.62 -4.17 13.11
CA LEU A 182 0.63 -3.45 13.34
C LEU A 182 0.34 -2.07 13.93
N THR A 183 1.14 -1.61 14.88
CA THR A 183 1.01 -0.25 15.42
C THR A 183 1.90 0.67 14.61
N MET A 184 1.34 1.73 14.04
CA MET A 184 2.09 2.76 13.32
C MET A 184 2.20 4.02 14.17
N TYR A 185 3.40 4.58 14.28
CA TYR A 185 3.65 5.88 14.89
C TYR A 185 3.61 6.95 13.81
N VAL A 186 2.61 7.83 13.89
CA VAL A 186 2.33 8.86 12.89
C VAL A 186 2.46 10.24 13.52
N GLY A 187 3.05 11.18 12.80
CA GLY A 187 3.09 12.59 13.13
C GLY A 187 2.42 13.42 12.05
N THR A 188 1.54 14.34 12.45
CA THR A 188 0.86 15.23 11.51
C THR A 188 1.11 16.67 11.89
N PHE A 189 1.61 17.47 10.95
CA PHE A 189 1.76 18.91 11.09
C PHE A 189 0.60 19.64 10.42
N ASN A 190 -0.06 20.51 11.17
CA ASN A 190 -1.07 21.40 10.61
C ASN A 190 -0.45 22.76 10.27
N PRO A 191 -0.25 23.09 8.97
CA PRO A 191 0.30 24.40 8.56
C PRO A 191 -0.75 25.53 8.59
N ASN A 192 -2.00 25.24 8.97
CA ASN A 192 -3.06 26.25 9.05
C ASN A 192 -2.91 27.09 10.32
N ARG A 193 -3.41 28.33 10.26
CA ARG A 193 -3.43 29.27 11.39
C ARG A 193 -4.57 29.02 12.38
N TYR A 194 -5.32 27.95 12.19
CA TYR A 194 -6.48 27.57 12.97
C TYR A 194 -6.47 26.05 13.18
N ASP A 195 -7.18 25.63 14.22
CA ASP A 195 -7.31 24.22 14.56
C ASP A 195 -8.14 23.50 13.50
N LEU A 196 -7.65 22.36 13.06
CA LEU A 196 -8.30 21.56 12.03
C LEU A 196 -8.94 20.33 12.68
N PRO A 197 -10.26 20.34 12.96
CA PRO A 197 -10.95 19.15 13.43
C PRO A 197 -11.11 18.16 12.26
N VAL A 198 -10.58 16.95 12.45
CA VAL A 198 -10.73 15.83 11.53
C VAL A 198 -11.62 14.79 12.20
N ASP A 199 -12.64 14.30 11.49
CA ASP A 199 -13.60 13.34 12.05
C ASP A 199 -13.07 11.92 12.02
N HIS A 200 -12.37 11.57 10.94
CA HIS A 200 -11.64 10.31 10.80
C HIS A 200 -10.57 10.41 9.71
N ILE A 201 -9.59 9.52 9.82
CA ILE A 201 -8.53 9.32 8.82
C ILE A 201 -8.61 7.88 8.36
N ASP A 202 -8.91 7.68 7.08
CA ASP A 202 -8.90 6.37 6.44
C ASP A 202 -7.60 6.22 5.65
N MET A 203 -6.83 5.18 5.94
CA MET A 203 -5.60 4.86 5.23
C MET A 203 -5.76 3.55 4.47
N THR A 204 -5.33 3.53 3.22
CA THR A 204 -5.11 2.30 2.44
C THR A 204 -3.63 2.15 2.18
N ALA A 205 -3.12 0.92 2.30
CA ALA A 205 -1.72 0.60 2.05
C ALA A 205 -1.61 -0.41 0.89
N GLN A 206 -0.60 -0.22 0.07
CA GLN A 206 -0.32 -1.03 -1.12
C GLN A 206 1.14 -1.48 -1.09
N MET A 207 1.41 -2.75 -1.38
CA MET A 207 2.78 -3.21 -1.58
C MET A 207 3.25 -2.73 -2.96
N LEU A 208 4.40 -2.07 -3.03
CA LEU A 208 5.01 -1.63 -4.28
C LEU A 208 6.09 -2.63 -4.69
N ALA A 209 5.68 -3.68 -5.40
CA ALA A 209 6.58 -4.75 -5.81
C ALA A 209 7.63 -4.26 -6.82
N ASN A 210 8.90 -4.60 -6.57
CA ASN A 210 10.01 -4.11 -7.39
C ASN A 210 10.16 -4.95 -8.67
N GLN A 211 9.51 -4.51 -9.74
CA GLN A 211 9.52 -5.19 -11.04
C GLN A 211 10.92 -5.49 -11.57
N THR A 212 11.89 -4.58 -11.39
CA THR A 212 13.26 -4.79 -11.85
C THR A 212 13.93 -5.98 -11.16
N VAL A 213 13.65 -6.18 -9.87
CA VAL A 213 14.17 -7.30 -9.09
C VAL A 213 13.41 -8.58 -9.40
N LEU A 214 12.08 -8.54 -9.44
CA LEU A 214 11.24 -9.72 -9.63
C LEU A 214 11.34 -10.30 -11.05
N ASN A 215 11.47 -9.46 -12.08
CA ASN A 215 11.58 -9.91 -13.47
C ASN A 215 13.01 -10.37 -13.84
N SER A 216 14.00 -10.10 -12.98
CA SER A 216 15.38 -10.51 -13.22
C SER A 216 15.62 -11.92 -12.69
N SER A 217 15.75 -12.88 -13.60
CA SER A 217 16.12 -14.27 -13.26
C SER A 217 17.52 -14.39 -12.64
N LEU A 218 18.35 -13.34 -12.72
CA LEU A 218 19.65 -13.27 -12.06
C LEU A 218 19.55 -12.81 -10.60
N MET A 219 18.50 -12.08 -10.24
CA MET A 219 18.29 -11.57 -8.87
C MET A 219 17.31 -12.43 -8.09
N THR A 220 16.22 -12.87 -8.72
CA THR A 220 15.12 -13.59 -8.05
C THR A 220 14.95 -14.99 -8.64
N ARG A 221 14.80 -15.98 -7.77
CA ARG A 221 14.39 -17.35 -8.12
C ARG A 221 12.87 -17.44 -7.96
N PRO A 222 12.11 -17.80 -9.01
CA PRO A 222 10.65 -17.83 -8.88
C PRO A 222 10.22 -18.92 -7.89
N LEU A 223 9.09 -18.71 -7.19
CA LEU A 223 8.59 -19.65 -6.19
C LEU A 223 8.20 -21.01 -6.78
N ASN A 224 7.85 -21.05 -8.06
CA ASN A 224 7.63 -22.30 -8.80
C ASN A 224 8.93 -23.10 -9.06
N GLY A 225 10.10 -22.55 -8.75
CA GLY A 225 11.38 -23.26 -8.80
C GLY A 225 11.62 -24.19 -7.61
N TYR A 226 10.78 -24.14 -6.57
CA TYR A 226 10.89 -24.96 -5.36
C TYR A 226 9.91 -26.14 -5.46
N GLY A 227 10.37 -27.28 -6.00
CA GLY A 227 9.50 -28.42 -6.34
C GLY A 227 8.59 -28.88 -5.21
N LYS A 228 9.08 -28.93 -3.95
CA LYS A 228 8.26 -29.27 -2.77
C LYS A 228 7.20 -28.23 -2.46
N LEU A 229 7.51 -26.94 -2.62
CA LEU A 229 6.52 -25.89 -2.46
C LEU A 229 5.42 -26.00 -3.54
N VAL A 230 5.78 -26.30 -4.78
CA VAL A 230 4.82 -26.51 -5.88
C VAL A 230 3.92 -27.71 -5.60
N GLU A 231 4.46 -28.79 -5.05
CA GLU A 231 3.70 -29.98 -4.64
C GLU A 231 2.67 -29.65 -3.55
N ILE A 232 3.06 -28.88 -2.54
CA ILE A 232 2.19 -28.51 -1.40
C ILE A 232 1.14 -27.46 -1.80
N VAL A 233 1.54 -26.43 -2.54
CA VAL A 233 0.63 -25.35 -2.97
C VAL A 233 -0.34 -25.84 -4.05
N GLY A 234 0.07 -26.83 -4.84
CA GLY A 234 -0.71 -27.32 -5.97
C GLY A 234 -0.69 -26.37 -7.17
N GLN A 235 -1.36 -26.78 -8.24
CA GLN A 235 -1.51 -25.97 -9.45
C GLN A 235 -2.65 -24.96 -9.29
N TRP A 236 -2.44 -23.74 -9.79
CA TRP A 236 -3.43 -22.66 -9.83
C TRP A 236 -3.32 -21.92 -11.17
N PRO A 237 -4.43 -21.41 -11.75
CA PRO A 237 -5.82 -21.47 -11.30
C PRO A 237 -6.41 -22.90 -11.37
N PRO A 238 -7.48 -23.19 -10.61
CA PRO A 238 -8.24 -24.43 -10.76
C PRO A 238 -8.77 -24.54 -12.19
N SER A 239 -8.92 -25.76 -12.72
CA SER A 239 -9.36 -25.98 -14.11
C SER A 239 -10.73 -25.40 -14.44
N ASN A 240 -11.56 -25.09 -13.44
CA ASN A 240 -12.86 -24.45 -13.59
C ASN A 240 -12.81 -22.90 -13.56
N VAL A 241 -11.64 -22.29 -13.33
CA VAL A 241 -11.46 -20.84 -13.32
C VAL A 241 -10.80 -20.41 -14.63
N THR A 242 -11.56 -19.70 -15.45
CA THR A 242 -11.06 -19.08 -16.69
C THR A 242 -10.44 -17.72 -16.38
N VAL A 243 -9.11 -17.65 -16.42
CA VAL A 243 -8.39 -16.38 -16.31
C VAL A 243 -8.46 -15.64 -17.65
N PRO A 244 -8.80 -14.33 -17.67
CA PRO A 244 -8.76 -13.53 -18.89
C PRO A 244 -7.39 -13.59 -19.56
N LYS A 245 -7.36 -13.69 -20.90
CA LYS A 245 -6.11 -13.84 -21.67
C LYS A 245 -5.16 -12.65 -21.50
N ASP A 246 -5.70 -11.49 -21.18
CA ASP A 246 -5.03 -10.21 -20.95
C ASP A 246 -4.82 -9.90 -19.46
N TYR A 247 -5.07 -10.87 -18.57
CA TYR A 247 -4.86 -10.67 -17.14
C TYR A 247 -3.37 -10.51 -16.81
N SER A 248 -3.03 -9.40 -16.16
CA SER A 248 -1.71 -9.17 -15.56
C SER A 248 -1.89 -8.93 -14.06
N PRO A 249 -1.20 -9.68 -13.20
CA PRO A 249 -1.27 -9.44 -11.76
C PRO A 249 -0.73 -8.05 -11.42
N SER A 250 -1.28 -7.45 -10.35
CA SER A 250 -0.91 -6.10 -9.92
C SER A 250 0.40 -6.10 -9.12
N TYR A 251 1.32 -5.21 -9.48
CA TYR A 251 2.53 -4.91 -8.68
C TYR A 251 2.27 -3.87 -7.59
N THR A 252 1.01 -3.47 -7.40
CA THR A 252 0.56 -2.44 -6.45
C THR A 252 -0.64 -2.94 -5.65
N ALA A 253 -0.61 -4.21 -5.23
CA ALA A 253 -1.74 -4.83 -4.53
C ALA A 253 -1.98 -4.14 -3.18
N GLN A 254 -3.25 -3.92 -2.85
CA GLN A 254 -3.63 -3.43 -1.53
C GLN A 254 -3.35 -4.53 -0.50
N VAL A 255 -2.55 -4.20 0.51
CA VAL A 255 -2.13 -5.15 1.57
C VAL A 255 -2.76 -4.85 2.92
N GLY A 256 -3.41 -3.70 3.08
CA GLY A 256 -4.03 -3.39 4.35
C GLY A 256 -4.76 -2.07 4.38
N THR A 257 -5.40 -1.81 5.52
CA THR A 257 -6.11 -0.57 5.81
C THR A 257 -5.88 -0.13 7.25
N SER A 258 -6.11 1.14 7.52
CA SER A 258 -6.18 1.67 8.89
C SER A 258 -7.27 2.71 8.96
N LYS A 259 -7.88 2.82 10.14
CA LYS A 259 -8.84 3.89 10.46
C LYS A 259 -8.44 4.52 11.77
N TYR A 260 -8.43 5.85 11.81
CA TYR A 260 -8.28 6.62 13.03
C TYR A 260 -9.55 7.44 13.26
N GLY A 261 -9.96 7.56 14.52
CA GLY A 261 -11.15 8.33 14.90
C GLY A 261 -10.94 9.84 14.81
N SER A 262 -11.76 10.59 15.54
CA SER A 262 -11.69 12.05 15.54
C SER A 262 -10.42 12.56 16.23
N ILE A 263 -9.79 13.56 15.62
CA ILE A 263 -8.61 14.24 16.14
C ILE A 263 -8.64 15.70 15.75
N VAL A 264 -8.17 16.56 16.65
CA VAL A 264 -7.97 17.98 16.36
C VAL A 264 -6.49 18.21 16.14
N PHE A 265 -6.13 18.77 14.99
CA PHE A 265 -4.77 19.22 14.74
C PHE A 265 -4.65 20.71 15.09
N PRO A 266 -3.95 21.08 16.18
CA PRO A 266 -3.81 22.47 16.59
C PRO A 266 -3.05 23.28 15.54
N ALA A 267 -3.35 24.57 15.45
CA ALA A 267 -2.72 25.48 14.51
C ALA A 267 -1.18 25.44 14.61
N ASN A 268 -0.50 25.42 13.45
CA ASN A 268 0.97 25.45 13.31
C ASN A 268 1.73 24.48 14.23
N SER A 269 1.16 23.30 14.50
CA SER A 269 1.70 22.38 15.50
C SER A 269 1.78 20.94 14.96
N TRP A 270 2.70 20.16 15.52
CA TRP A 270 2.80 18.71 15.30
C TRP A 270 1.93 17.98 16.32
N VAL A 271 1.21 16.95 15.87
CA VAL A 271 0.52 15.99 16.73
C VAL A 271 1.02 14.61 16.40
N ASN A 272 1.50 13.91 17.42
CA ASN A 272 1.94 12.52 17.32
C ASN A 272 0.83 11.62 17.86
N TYR A 273 0.50 10.57 17.12
CA TYR A 273 -0.54 9.62 17.47
C TYR A 273 -0.21 8.25 16.88
N THR A 274 -0.88 7.22 17.40
CA THR A 274 -0.70 5.83 16.96
C THR A 274 -1.92 5.36 16.19
N MET A 275 -1.69 4.72 15.05
CA MET A 275 -2.76 4.11 14.25
C MET A 275 -2.57 2.59 14.20
N THR A 276 -3.65 1.83 14.31
CA THR A 276 -3.60 0.38 14.08
C THR A 276 -3.72 0.11 12.59
N PHE A 277 -2.64 -0.35 11.98
CA PHE A 277 -2.61 -0.83 10.60
C PHE A 277 -2.99 -2.30 10.57
N ASN A 278 -4.14 -2.59 9.98
CA ASN A 278 -4.57 -3.95 9.73
C ASN A 278 -4.06 -4.35 8.35
N LEU A 279 -2.96 -5.10 8.32
CA LEU A 279 -2.51 -5.79 7.13
C LEU A 279 -3.43 -6.99 6.96
N ASP A 280 -4.10 -7.06 5.82
CA ASP A 280 -5.04 -8.09 5.46
C ASP A 280 -4.87 -8.34 3.96
N TYR A 281 -4.28 -9.48 3.63
CA TYR A 281 -3.86 -9.76 2.28
C TYR A 281 -4.13 -11.22 1.91
N THR A 282 -4.63 -11.42 0.70
CA THR A 282 -4.83 -12.74 0.09
C THR A 282 -4.13 -12.71 -1.27
N PRO A 283 -3.41 -13.78 -1.66
CA PRO A 283 -2.87 -13.89 -3.01
C PRO A 283 -3.94 -13.67 -4.08
N ASP A 284 -3.52 -13.13 -5.19
CA ASP A 284 -4.33 -12.88 -6.37
C ASP A 284 -4.96 -14.19 -6.86
N GLN A 285 -6.28 -14.23 -6.81
CA GLN A 285 -7.07 -15.41 -7.13
C GLN A 285 -6.98 -15.84 -8.60
N ASN A 286 -6.38 -15.06 -9.50
CA ASN A 286 -6.20 -15.47 -10.89
C ASN A 286 -4.85 -16.18 -11.11
N VAL A 287 -3.82 -15.83 -10.34
CA VAL A 287 -2.45 -16.36 -10.53
C VAL A 287 -1.99 -17.29 -9.40
N GLY A 288 -2.58 -17.15 -8.20
CA GLY A 288 -2.27 -17.97 -7.03
C GLY A 288 -0.98 -17.56 -6.34
N LEU A 289 -0.65 -18.27 -5.26
CA LEU A 289 0.44 -17.89 -4.35
C LEU A 289 1.82 -17.89 -5.02
N LEU A 290 2.08 -18.85 -5.92
CA LEU A 290 3.40 -19.04 -6.53
C LEU A 290 3.77 -17.97 -7.56
N LEU A 291 2.77 -17.30 -8.13
CA LEU A 291 2.94 -16.34 -9.23
C LEU A 291 2.50 -14.93 -8.84
N ASP A 292 2.04 -14.73 -7.60
CA ASP A 292 1.66 -13.41 -7.10
C ASP A 292 2.88 -12.49 -6.92
N PRO A 293 2.95 -11.32 -7.59
CA PRO A 293 4.06 -10.39 -7.45
C PRO A 293 4.29 -9.85 -6.04
N THR A 294 3.24 -9.70 -5.24
CA THR A 294 3.31 -9.21 -3.85
C THR A 294 3.90 -10.28 -2.94
N ILE A 295 3.49 -11.55 -3.08
CA ILE A 295 4.11 -12.66 -2.35
C ILE A 295 5.57 -12.83 -2.78
N MET A 296 5.86 -12.75 -4.08
CA MET A 296 7.23 -12.80 -4.59
C MET A 296 8.09 -11.64 -4.08
N GLU A 297 7.54 -10.43 -3.97
CA GLU A 297 8.22 -9.27 -3.38
C GLU A 297 8.55 -9.52 -1.90
N MET A 298 7.58 -10.00 -1.11
CA MET A 298 7.81 -10.33 0.30
C MET A 298 8.88 -11.41 0.46
N ALA A 299 8.80 -12.50 -0.31
CA ALA A 299 9.76 -13.58 -0.28
C ALA A 299 11.17 -13.13 -0.72
N SER A 300 11.26 -12.31 -1.77
CA SER A 300 12.53 -11.77 -2.27
C SER A 300 13.15 -10.83 -1.26
N ALA A 301 12.35 -9.92 -0.69
CA ALA A 301 12.81 -8.95 0.29
C ALA A 301 13.28 -9.60 1.59
N CYS A 302 12.70 -10.74 1.95
CA CYS A 302 13.12 -11.58 3.06
C CYS A 302 14.30 -12.51 2.75
N GLY A 303 14.85 -12.50 1.54
CA GLY A 303 15.99 -13.34 1.17
C GLY A 303 15.64 -14.79 0.78
N ILE A 304 14.36 -15.16 0.72
CA ILE A 304 13.91 -16.53 0.40
C ILE A 304 14.14 -16.85 -1.07
N THR A 305 13.70 -15.93 -1.94
CA THR A 305 13.81 -16.05 -3.40
C THR A 305 14.96 -15.23 -3.97
N ASP A 306 15.59 -14.38 -3.15
CA ASP A 306 16.77 -13.61 -3.58
C ASP A 306 17.96 -14.55 -3.78
N ARG A 307 18.56 -14.53 -4.97
CA ARG A 307 19.69 -15.41 -5.30
C ARG A 307 20.97 -15.05 -4.57
N THR A 308 21.08 -13.83 -4.03
CA THR A 308 22.22 -13.41 -3.23
C THR A 308 22.03 -13.74 -1.75
N GLY A 309 20.84 -14.21 -1.35
CA GLY A 309 20.48 -14.48 0.04
C GLY A 309 20.44 -13.22 0.90
N LYS A 310 20.37 -12.03 0.30
CA LYS A 310 20.38 -10.76 1.02
C LYS A 310 18.96 -10.27 1.25
N GLN A 311 18.69 -9.84 2.48
CA GLN A 311 17.47 -9.12 2.79
C GLN A 311 17.53 -7.69 2.25
N ARG A 312 16.38 -7.16 1.85
CA ARG A 312 16.22 -5.78 1.39
C ARG A 312 14.92 -5.20 1.93
N PRO A 313 14.81 -3.86 2.08
CA PRO A 313 13.56 -3.25 2.47
C PRO A 313 12.48 -3.42 1.40
N MET A 314 11.29 -3.86 1.81
CA MET A 314 10.05 -3.77 1.05
C MET A 314 9.54 -2.33 1.07
N VAL A 315 8.87 -1.90 0.01
CA VAL A 315 8.25 -0.57 -0.05
C VAL A 315 6.74 -0.72 0.02
N ILE A 316 6.12 -0.10 1.01
CA ILE A 316 4.66 0.00 1.13
C ILE A 316 4.27 1.44 0.81
N GLY A 317 3.49 1.61 -0.25
CA GLY A 317 2.81 2.88 -0.55
C GLY A 317 1.58 3.01 0.33
N TYR A 318 1.23 4.23 0.73
CA TYR A 318 -0.01 4.49 1.46
C TYR A 318 -0.72 5.72 0.92
N ASN A 319 -2.05 5.72 1.04
CA ASN A 319 -2.91 6.87 0.80
C ASN A 319 -3.80 7.07 2.03
N ALA A 320 -3.68 8.22 2.69
CA ALA A 320 -4.47 8.60 3.85
C ALA A 320 -5.44 9.72 3.47
N ALA A 321 -6.74 9.43 3.46
CA ALA A 321 -7.81 10.40 3.27
C ALA A 321 -8.31 10.89 4.63
N SER A 322 -8.27 12.20 4.86
CA SER A 322 -8.82 12.80 6.09
C SER A 322 -10.19 13.41 5.79
N THR A 323 -11.21 12.99 6.53
CA THR A 323 -12.56 13.54 6.38
C THR A 323 -12.78 14.67 7.37
N ILE A 324 -13.19 15.83 6.86
CA ILE A 324 -13.57 17.01 7.65
C ILE A 324 -15.01 17.33 7.29
N ASN A 325 -15.93 17.18 8.24
CA ASN A 325 -17.36 17.29 8.02
C ASN A 325 -17.77 18.63 7.41
N SER A 326 -17.12 19.73 7.80
CA SER A 326 -17.39 21.06 7.24
C SER A 326 -16.92 21.23 5.79
N LEU A 327 -16.05 20.35 5.29
CA LEU A 327 -15.44 20.43 3.95
C LEU A 327 -15.79 19.25 3.04
N LYS A 328 -16.44 18.20 3.55
CA LYS A 328 -16.70 16.94 2.84
C LYS A 328 -17.36 17.11 1.46
N ALA A 329 -18.22 18.12 1.29
CA ALA A 329 -18.92 18.37 0.03
C ALA A 329 -18.02 18.92 -1.09
N ILE A 330 -16.92 19.57 -0.73
CA ILE A 330 -16.06 20.31 -1.66
C ILE A 330 -14.70 19.62 -1.78
N PHE A 331 -14.26 18.94 -0.71
CA PHE A 331 -12.86 18.58 -0.57
C PHE A 331 -12.63 17.47 0.46
N THR A 332 -11.87 16.44 0.07
CA THR A 332 -11.35 15.41 0.97
C THR A 332 -9.83 15.35 0.78
N PRO A 333 -9.02 15.88 1.70
CA PRO A 333 -7.58 15.87 1.54
C PRO A 333 -7.04 14.44 1.62
N THR A 334 -6.34 14.02 0.56
CA THR A 334 -5.62 12.75 0.49
C THR A 334 -4.13 13.02 0.50
N ILE A 335 -3.41 12.31 1.36
CA ILE A 335 -1.95 12.39 1.50
C ILE A 335 -1.38 11.03 1.16
N SER A 336 -0.46 11.01 0.21
CA SER A 336 0.22 9.80 -0.22
C SER A 336 1.68 9.80 0.21
N GLY A 337 2.23 8.61 0.42
CA GLY A 337 3.63 8.44 0.75
C GLY A 337 4.08 7.00 0.60
N SER A 338 5.33 6.73 0.93
CA SER A 338 5.86 5.38 0.99
C SER A 338 6.69 5.19 2.24
N LEU A 339 6.67 3.96 2.75
CA LEU A 339 7.46 3.54 3.89
C LEU A 339 8.25 2.29 3.51
N LYS A 340 9.43 2.15 4.10
CA LYS A 340 10.32 1.02 3.87
C LYS A 340 10.29 0.11 5.10
N ILE A 341 9.99 -1.17 4.90
CA ILE A 341 9.98 -2.18 5.96
C ILE A 341 11.03 -3.24 5.64
N THR A 342 11.93 -3.50 6.57
CA THR A 342 12.82 -4.66 6.50
C THR A 342 12.06 -5.92 6.92
N CYS A 343 12.40 -7.06 6.32
CA CYS A 343 11.84 -8.34 6.73
C CYS A 343 11.99 -8.52 8.27
N PRO A 344 10.91 -8.83 9.00
CA PRO A 344 10.97 -8.94 10.46
C PRO A 344 11.52 -10.29 10.95
N PHE A 345 11.85 -11.20 10.03
CA PHE A 345 12.29 -12.54 10.34
C PHE A 345 13.77 -12.70 10.03
N SER A 346 14.49 -13.38 10.92
CA SER A 346 15.88 -13.74 10.64
C SER A 346 15.97 -14.86 9.61
N GLN A 347 17.11 -14.96 8.92
CA GLN A 347 17.33 -16.03 7.96
C GLN A 347 17.25 -17.43 8.62
N ASP A 348 17.67 -17.56 9.88
CA ASP A 348 17.62 -18.81 10.62
C ASP A 348 16.18 -19.25 10.89
N GLN A 349 15.28 -18.32 11.25
CA GLN A 349 13.86 -18.62 11.42
C GLN A 349 13.23 -19.05 10.10
N ILE A 350 13.55 -18.35 9.01
CA ILE A 350 13.08 -18.70 7.67
C ILE A 350 13.56 -20.12 7.30
N ASN A 351 14.85 -20.42 7.51
CA ASN A 351 15.42 -21.73 7.22
C ASN A 351 14.77 -22.83 8.06
N SER A 352 14.52 -22.58 9.35
CA SER A 352 13.80 -23.52 10.24
C SER A 352 12.41 -23.87 9.72
N VAL A 353 11.64 -22.88 9.24
CA VAL A 353 10.33 -23.15 8.61
C VAL A 353 10.50 -23.98 7.34
N ILE A 354 11.46 -23.63 6.49
CA ILE A 354 11.71 -24.35 5.23
C ILE A 354 12.08 -25.81 5.51
N GLU A 355 12.97 -26.07 6.46
CA GLU A 355 13.41 -27.42 6.83
C GLU A 355 12.25 -28.28 7.36
N LYS A 356 11.42 -27.72 8.24
CA LYS A 356 10.23 -28.40 8.78
C LYS A 356 9.21 -28.74 7.70
N VAL A 357 8.91 -27.80 6.81
CA VAL A 357 7.99 -28.03 5.68
C VAL A 357 8.58 -29.07 4.72
N GLN A 358 9.89 -29.02 4.45
CA GLN A 358 10.57 -30.04 3.63
C GLN A 358 10.57 -31.43 4.28
N ALA A 359 10.53 -31.51 5.62
CA ALA A 359 10.38 -32.74 6.36
C ALA A 359 8.93 -33.30 6.35
N GLY A 360 7.98 -32.58 5.74
CA GLY A 360 6.58 -32.99 5.61
C GLY A 360 5.67 -32.46 6.71
N GLU A 361 6.14 -31.52 7.54
CA GLU A 361 5.28 -30.80 8.49
C GLU A 361 4.33 -29.84 7.74
N ASP A 362 3.13 -29.64 8.29
CA ASP A 362 2.21 -28.63 7.78
C ASP A 362 2.84 -27.23 7.84
N ALA A 363 2.63 -26.42 6.81
CA ALA A 363 3.25 -25.10 6.70
C ALA A 363 2.87 -24.16 7.85
N PHE A 364 1.62 -24.21 8.34
CA PHE A 364 1.22 -23.40 9.47
C PHE A 364 1.74 -23.91 10.78
N GLN A 365 1.82 -25.23 10.96
CA GLN A 365 2.46 -25.79 12.14
C GLN A 365 3.94 -25.40 12.20
N ALA A 366 4.67 -25.52 11.09
CA ALA A 366 6.08 -25.14 11.02
C ALA A 366 6.31 -23.64 11.33
N ILE A 367 5.45 -22.78 10.80
CA ILE A 367 5.42 -21.33 11.10
C ILE A 367 5.11 -21.10 12.58
N GLN A 368 4.08 -21.73 13.11
CA GLN A 368 3.66 -21.56 14.51
C GLN A 368 4.74 -22.03 15.48
N GLU A 369 5.43 -23.13 15.20
CA GLU A 369 6.50 -23.62 16.05
C GLU A 369 7.75 -22.73 15.99
N THR A 370 8.06 -22.17 14.82
CA THR A 370 9.25 -21.33 14.61
C THR A 370 9.05 -19.90 15.13
N PHE A 371 7.85 -19.33 14.99
CA PHE A 371 7.57 -17.93 15.36
C PHE A 371 6.75 -17.80 16.64
N GLY A 372 5.96 -18.80 17.02
CA GLY A 372 5.07 -18.77 18.18
C GLY A 372 5.72 -19.13 19.52
N SER A 373 7.02 -19.48 19.53
CA SER A 373 7.73 -20.00 20.73
C SER A 373 8.39 -18.94 21.62
N GLY A 374 7.95 -17.67 21.53
CA GLY A 374 8.23 -16.65 22.57
C GLY A 374 7.58 -16.97 23.93
N GLY A 375 6.68 -17.95 23.98
CA GLY A 375 6.23 -18.61 25.20
C GLY A 375 6.61 -20.09 25.12
N VAL A 376 7.76 -20.42 25.72
CA VAL A 376 8.18 -21.75 26.18
C VAL A 376 7.50 -22.92 25.43
N ALA A 377 8.12 -23.37 24.33
CA ALA A 377 8.02 -24.78 23.97
C ALA A 377 8.74 -25.58 25.07
N GLY A 378 8.07 -25.73 26.22
CA GLY A 378 8.30 -26.89 27.06
C GLY A 378 8.01 -28.11 26.18
N PRO A 379 8.72 -29.23 26.37
CA PRO A 379 8.41 -30.45 25.64
C PRO A 379 6.90 -30.63 25.71
N LYS A 380 6.25 -30.62 24.54
CA LYS A 380 4.83 -30.95 24.39
C LYS A 380 4.69 -32.30 25.04
N ASN A 381 4.31 -32.34 26.32
CA ASN A 381 3.97 -33.58 26.96
C ASN A 381 2.69 -33.98 26.25
N PRO A 382 2.70 -35.00 25.37
CA PRO A 382 1.55 -35.31 24.53
C PRO A 382 0.35 -35.79 25.36
N ASN A 383 0.54 -35.95 26.67
CA ASN A 383 -0.50 -36.30 27.61
C ASN A 383 -0.95 -35.05 28.37
N PRO A 384 -2.19 -34.60 28.15
CA PRO A 384 -2.84 -33.67 29.05
C PRO A 384 -2.70 -34.18 30.49
N ILE A 385 -2.21 -33.33 31.38
CA ILE A 385 -2.11 -33.66 32.80
C ILE A 385 -3.51 -33.67 33.41
N GLN A 386 -3.74 -34.49 34.41
CA GLN A 386 -5.07 -34.59 35.01
C GLN A 386 -5.47 -33.24 35.61
N ASP A 387 -6.77 -32.94 35.59
CA ASP A 387 -7.32 -31.65 36.01
C ASP A 387 -7.08 -31.28 37.49
N TRP A 388 -6.37 -32.10 38.26
CA TRP A 388 -6.01 -31.88 39.66
C TRP A 388 -4.49 -31.90 39.88
N GLU A 389 -3.69 -32.14 38.84
CA GLU A 389 -2.25 -32.20 38.92
C GLU A 389 -1.61 -30.79 38.96
N THR A 390 -0.42 -30.74 39.54
CA THR A 390 0.40 -29.52 39.51
C THR A 390 0.80 -29.23 38.08
N CYS A 391 0.71 -27.97 37.69
CA CYS A 391 0.93 -27.57 36.33
C CYS A 391 1.78 -26.30 36.26
N ALA A 392 2.51 -26.10 35.18
CA ALA A 392 3.21 -24.88 34.87
C ALA A 392 2.39 -24.08 33.85
N ALA A 393 2.00 -22.85 34.21
CA ALA A 393 1.05 -22.02 33.46
C ALA A 393 1.41 -21.75 32.00
N THR A 394 2.66 -22.01 31.60
CA THR A 394 3.15 -21.79 30.24
C THR A 394 3.46 -23.07 29.47
N THR A 395 3.50 -24.24 30.12
CA THR A 395 3.97 -25.49 29.48
C THR A 395 2.95 -26.62 29.50
N ASP A 396 2.06 -26.68 30.48
CA ASP A 396 1.14 -27.81 30.65
C ASP A 396 -0.27 -27.51 30.14
N ILE A 397 -0.93 -28.53 29.60
CA ILE A 397 -2.32 -28.49 29.12
C ILE A 397 -3.16 -29.41 30.01
N CYS A 398 -4.26 -28.91 30.54
CA CYS A 398 -5.18 -29.67 31.39
C CYS A 398 -6.02 -30.67 30.58
N ALA A 399 -6.40 -31.79 31.19
CA ALA A 399 -7.12 -32.88 30.54
C ALA A 399 -8.53 -32.49 30.04
N SER A 400 -9.26 -31.66 30.78
CA SER A 400 -10.59 -31.21 30.39
C SER A 400 -10.57 -29.81 29.77
N ASN A 401 -11.39 -29.64 28.72
CA ASN A 401 -11.65 -28.34 28.13
C ASN A 401 -12.27 -27.39 29.18
N GLY A 402 -11.75 -26.16 29.25
CA GLY A 402 -12.19 -25.14 30.22
C GLY A 402 -11.33 -25.06 31.47
N PHE A 403 -10.42 -26.01 31.70
CA PHE A 403 -9.47 -25.95 32.81
C PHE A 403 -8.23 -25.15 32.41
N ARG A 404 -7.72 -24.35 33.35
CA ARG A 404 -6.50 -23.55 33.20
C ARG A 404 -5.64 -23.62 34.45
N CYS A 405 -4.33 -23.44 34.28
CA CYS A 405 -3.35 -23.46 35.36
C CYS A 405 -3.47 -22.26 36.28
N CYS A 406 -3.92 -22.48 37.51
CA CYS A 406 -4.20 -21.40 38.45
C CYS A 406 -3.83 -21.75 39.88
N VAL A 407 -3.60 -20.70 40.68
CA VAL A 407 -3.21 -20.84 42.07
C VAL A 407 -4.45 -21.09 42.91
N ALA A 408 -4.54 -22.25 43.55
CA ALA A 408 -5.62 -22.52 44.49
C ALA A 408 -5.51 -21.61 45.73
N PRO A 409 -6.62 -21.25 46.40
CA PRO A 409 -6.56 -20.49 47.64
C PRO A 409 -5.66 -21.12 48.71
N ALA A 410 -5.61 -22.46 48.77
CA ALA A 410 -4.74 -23.19 49.70
C ALA A 410 -3.25 -23.16 49.30
N ASP A 411 -2.95 -22.94 48.02
CA ASP A 411 -1.59 -22.97 47.45
C ASP A 411 -1.02 -21.56 47.21
N ALA A 412 -1.78 -20.51 47.52
CA ALA A 412 -1.35 -19.11 47.39
C ALA A 412 -0.05 -18.81 48.15
N GLY A 413 0.15 -19.44 49.31
CA GLY A 413 1.39 -19.31 50.09
C GLY A 413 2.59 -20.07 49.50
N ALA A 414 2.35 -21.08 48.67
CA ALA A 414 3.39 -21.92 48.06
C ALA A 414 3.68 -21.55 46.59
N GLY A 415 2.83 -20.74 45.95
CA GLY A 415 2.95 -20.37 44.54
C GLY A 415 2.74 -21.54 43.57
N LYS A 416 2.12 -22.64 44.03
CA LYS A 416 1.83 -23.79 43.19
C LYS A 416 0.60 -23.54 42.35
N LEU A 417 0.69 -23.92 41.08
CA LEU A 417 -0.38 -23.86 40.10
C LEU A 417 -0.93 -25.27 39.89
N THR A 418 -2.24 -25.40 39.81
CA THR A 418 -2.96 -26.65 39.50
C THR A 418 -3.98 -26.37 38.41
N CYS A 419 -4.27 -27.34 37.56
CA CYS A 419 -5.39 -27.24 36.62
C CYS A 419 -6.71 -27.04 37.38
N ARG A 420 -7.54 -26.06 37.00
CA ARG A 420 -8.87 -25.81 37.60
C ARG A 420 -9.83 -25.22 36.57
N ASP A 421 -11.13 -25.50 36.72
CA ASP A 421 -12.21 -25.01 35.87
C ASP A 421 -12.43 -23.50 36.01
N VAL A 422 -12.20 -22.95 37.20
CA VAL A 422 -12.35 -21.53 37.48
C VAL A 422 -11.14 -20.99 38.24
N CYS A 423 -10.65 -19.90 37.70
CA CYS A 423 -9.74 -18.93 38.31
C CYS A 423 -10.43 -17.58 38.14
#